data_AF-A0A2K6PMH8-F1
#
_entry.id   AF-A0A2K6PMH8-F1
#
_cell.length_a   1.000
_cell.length_b   1.000
_cell.length_c   1.000
_cell.angle_alpha   90.00
_cell.angle_beta   90.00
_cell.angle_gamma   90.00
#
_symmetry.space_group_name_H-M   'P 1'
#
loop_
_entity.id
_entity.type
_entity.pdbx_description
1 polymer ?
#
loop_
_entity_poly.entity_id
_entity_poly.type
_entity_poly.pdbx_seq_one_letter_code
_entity_poly.pdbx_strand_id
1 'polypeptide(L)'
;FDSLPVQITVPEKIRSIIKEEIESQVSYQIVIEGKPYTANLMQKNFLSHNFRVYSYNGTGIMKPLDQDFQNFCHYQGYIEGYPKSVVMVSTCTGLRGLLQFENVSYGIEPLESSVGFEHVIYQVKHKKADVSLYNEKDIESRDLSFKLRSVKHPRTISLESLAVILAQLLSLSMGITYDDINQCQCSGAVCIMNPEAIHFSGVKIFSNCSIEDFAHFISKQKSQCLHNQPRLDPFFKQQAVCGNAKLEAGEECDCGTKQNCFLIGAKCCDTATCRFKAGSDCAEGPCCENCLFMSQERICRPSFEECDLPEYCNGTSASCPENHFIQTGHPCGPNQWVCIDGVCMSGDKQCMDTFGGEAEFGPRECYSYLNSKTDVSGNCGIGDSGYIQCEADGHLCVAVEFASDHEDSQKMWIKDGTSCGPNKVCKNQRCVSSSYLGYDCTTDKCNHRGVCNNKKHCHCSASYLPPDCSVQSDTWPGGSIDSGNFPLVAVPASLPERRYMENVYHSKPMRWPFFLFIPFFIIFCVLIAIMVKVYFQRKKWRTEDYSSDEQPESESEPKG
;
A
#
# COMPACT_ATOMS: atom_id res chain seq x y z
N PHE A 1 30.11 -11.74 25.15
CA PHE A 1 29.65 -13.12 25.33
C PHE A 1 28.38 -13.08 26.16
N ASP A 2 27.25 -13.36 25.52
CA ASP A 2 26.06 -13.97 26.11
C ASP A 2 25.45 -14.77 24.96
N SER A 3 25.79 -16.05 24.86
CA SER A 3 25.18 -16.95 23.87
C SER A 3 23.67 -16.91 24.06
N LEU A 4 22.89 -16.61 23.01
CA LEU A 4 21.45 -16.85 23.03
C LEU A 4 21.24 -18.30 23.50
N PRO A 5 20.40 -18.58 24.53
CA PRO A 5 20.14 -19.94 24.95
C PRO A 5 19.37 -20.65 23.84
N VAL A 6 20.10 -21.34 22.98
CA VAL A 6 19.57 -22.16 21.91
C VAL A 6 19.21 -23.53 22.50
N GLN A 7 18.01 -24.03 22.22
CA GLN A 7 17.53 -25.31 22.72
C GLN A 7 17.21 -26.24 21.54
N ILE A 8 17.41 -27.53 21.73
CA ILE A 8 17.04 -28.55 20.75
C ILE A 8 15.71 -29.16 21.19
N THR A 9 14.78 -29.26 20.26
CA THR A 9 13.45 -29.85 20.45
C THR A 9 13.16 -30.83 19.33
N VAL A 10 12.33 -31.85 19.58
CA VAL A 10 11.86 -32.79 18.55
C VAL A 10 10.35 -32.64 18.48
N PRO A 11 9.82 -31.88 17.51
CA PRO A 11 8.38 -31.66 17.38
C PRO A 11 7.63 -32.94 17.01
N GLU A 12 6.68 -33.33 17.85
CA GLU A 12 5.86 -34.52 17.63
C GLU A 12 4.53 -34.14 16.97
N LYS A 13 4.20 -34.71 15.81
CA LYS A 13 2.90 -34.49 15.16
C LYS A 13 1.83 -35.29 15.90
N ILE A 14 0.92 -34.61 16.61
CA ILE A 14 -0.12 -35.24 17.44
C ILE A 14 -1.38 -35.53 16.62
N ARG A 15 -1.73 -34.64 15.68
CA ARG A 15 -2.97 -34.73 14.91
C ARG A 15 -2.76 -34.22 13.50
N SER A 16 -3.41 -34.86 12.52
CA SER A 16 -3.50 -34.38 11.14
C SER A 16 -4.90 -34.66 10.60
N ILE A 17 -5.50 -33.68 9.90
CA ILE A 17 -6.78 -33.81 9.20
C ILE A 17 -6.55 -33.50 7.73
N ILE A 18 -6.66 -34.53 6.90
CA ILE A 18 -6.46 -34.46 5.45
C ILE A 18 -7.80 -34.14 4.77
N LYS A 19 -7.81 -33.13 3.89
CA LYS A 19 -8.91 -32.83 2.96
C LYS A 19 -8.34 -32.70 1.56
N GLU A 20 -8.91 -33.41 0.59
CA GLU A 20 -8.49 -33.32 -0.84
C GLU A 20 -6.97 -33.54 -1.03
N GLU A 21 -6.42 -34.59 -0.40
CA GLU A 21 -4.98 -34.95 -0.43
C GLU A 21 -4.02 -33.95 0.23
N ILE A 22 -4.53 -32.91 0.90
CA ILE A 22 -3.73 -31.90 1.61
C ILE A 22 -4.04 -31.90 3.11
N GLU A 23 -3.00 -31.77 3.95
CA GLU A 23 -3.16 -31.63 5.41
C GLU A 23 -3.80 -30.27 5.75
N SER A 24 -5.12 -30.21 5.84
CA SER A 24 -5.86 -28.97 6.11
C SER A 24 -5.68 -28.42 7.54
N GLN A 25 -5.47 -29.31 8.51
CA GLN A 25 -5.19 -28.97 9.89
C GLN A 25 -4.19 -29.96 10.48
N VAL A 26 -3.26 -29.46 11.28
CA VAL A 26 -2.22 -30.26 11.92
C VAL A 26 -1.92 -29.71 13.30
N SER A 27 -1.62 -30.59 14.26
CA SER A 27 -1.19 -30.20 15.60
C SER A 27 0.18 -30.79 15.91
N TYR A 28 1.10 -29.96 16.40
CA TYR A 28 2.43 -30.39 16.85
C TYR A 28 2.63 -30.14 18.33
N GLN A 29 3.24 -31.08 19.05
CA GLN A 29 3.80 -30.86 20.37
C GLN A 29 5.24 -30.37 20.22
N ILE A 30 5.54 -29.20 20.77
CA ILE A 30 6.87 -28.59 20.73
C ILE A 30 7.31 -28.36 22.17
N VAL A 31 8.45 -28.91 22.55
CA VAL A 31 9.01 -28.72 23.90
C VAL A 31 9.88 -27.46 23.89
N ILE A 32 9.56 -26.50 24.77
CA ILE A 32 10.30 -25.25 24.97
C ILE A 32 10.65 -25.16 26.45
N GLU A 33 11.92 -24.96 26.79
CA GLU A 33 12.40 -24.87 28.18
C GLU A 33 11.97 -26.05 29.05
N GLY A 34 11.93 -27.25 28.46
CA GLY A 34 11.50 -28.49 29.13
C GLY A 34 9.99 -28.64 29.33
N LYS A 35 9.18 -27.69 28.86
CA LYS A 35 7.71 -27.73 28.94
C LYS A 35 7.09 -28.01 27.56
N PRO A 36 6.16 -28.97 27.41
CA PRO A 36 5.48 -29.24 26.14
C PRO A 36 4.39 -28.20 25.86
N TYR A 37 4.33 -27.75 24.61
CA TYR A 37 3.31 -26.84 24.08
C TYR A 37 2.67 -27.43 22.82
N THR A 38 1.34 -27.43 22.75
CA THR A 38 0.61 -27.93 21.56
C THR A 38 0.29 -26.77 20.63
N ALA A 39 0.89 -26.75 19.44
CA ALA A 39 0.57 -25.81 18.37
C ALA A 39 -0.53 -26.39 17.46
N ASN A 40 -1.71 -25.78 17.45
CA ASN A 40 -2.82 -26.14 16.57
C ASN A 40 -2.79 -25.27 15.32
N LEU A 41 -2.59 -25.87 14.16
CA LEU A 41 -2.26 -25.21 12.91
C LEU A 41 -3.32 -25.48 11.84
N MET A 42 -3.71 -24.43 11.13
CA MET A 42 -4.57 -24.52 9.95
C MET A 42 -3.80 -24.11 8.71
N GLN A 43 -3.94 -24.89 7.65
CA GLN A 43 -3.30 -24.60 6.38
C GLN A 43 -3.82 -23.26 5.82
N LYS A 44 -2.91 -22.43 5.30
CA LYS A 44 -3.25 -21.14 4.68
C LYS A 44 -2.63 -21.03 3.29
N ASN A 45 -3.46 -20.68 2.32
CA ASN A 45 -2.99 -20.25 0.99
C ASN A 45 -2.70 -18.74 1.07
N PHE A 46 -1.42 -18.40 1.17
CA PHE A 46 -0.98 -16.99 1.23
C PHE A 46 -1.10 -16.27 -0.11
N LEU A 47 -1.02 -17.01 -1.22
CA LEU A 47 -1.17 -16.49 -2.58
C LEU A 47 -2.39 -17.12 -3.24
N SER A 48 -3.21 -16.30 -3.91
CA SER A 48 -4.31 -16.79 -4.74
C SER A 48 -3.78 -17.69 -5.86
N HIS A 49 -4.55 -18.70 -6.27
CA HIS A 49 -4.22 -19.54 -7.43
C HIS A 49 -4.01 -18.74 -8.73
N ASN A 50 -4.48 -17.49 -8.77
CA ASN A 50 -4.36 -16.58 -9.90
C ASN A 50 -3.22 -15.56 -9.74
N PHE A 51 -2.42 -15.67 -8.68
CA PHE A 51 -1.32 -14.75 -8.41
C PHE A 51 -0.18 -14.97 -9.44
N ARG A 52 0.06 -13.96 -10.28
CA ARG A 52 1.11 -13.97 -11.29
C ARG A 52 2.18 -12.96 -10.91
N VAL A 53 3.42 -13.42 -10.79
CA VAL A 53 4.58 -12.54 -10.68
C VAL A 53 5.05 -12.24 -12.09
N TYR A 54 5.35 -10.98 -12.40
CA TYR A 54 5.95 -10.60 -13.67
C TYR A 54 7.40 -10.18 -13.43
N SER A 55 8.34 -10.65 -14.22
CA SER A 55 9.70 -10.10 -14.25
C SER A 55 10.06 -9.59 -15.63
N TYR A 56 11.00 -8.65 -15.66
CA TYR A 56 11.62 -8.21 -16.90
C TYR A 56 12.75 -9.18 -17.23
N ASN A 57 12.73 -9.72 -18.45
CA ASN A 57 13.91 -10.42 -18.94
C ASN A 57 15.05 -9.41 -19.21
N GLY A 58 16.27 -9.90 -19.47
CA GLY A 58 17.43 -9.07 -19.82
C GLY A 58 17.29 -8.22 -21.11
N THR A 59 16.11 -8.18 -21.74
CA THR A 59 15.78 -7.33 -22.89
C THR A 59 14.62 -6.36 -22.59
N GLY A 60 14.24 -6.18 -21.31
CA GLY A 60 13.23 -5.20 -20.88
C GLY A 60 11.78 -5.60 -21.16
N ILE A 61 11.50 -6.85 -21.57
CA ILE A 61 10.14 -7.32 -21.83
C ILE A 61 9.57 -7.96 -20.56
N MET A 62 8.45 -7.43 -20.09
CA MET A 62 7.70 -7.97 -18.94
C MET A 62 7.09 -9.33 -19.32
N LYS A 63 7.48 -10.40 -18.63
CA LYS A 63 6.90 -11.74 -18.77
C LYS A 63 6.40 -12.28 -17.43
N PRO A 64 5.26 -12.98 -17.40
CA PRO A 64 4.85 -13.72 -16.20
C PRO A 64 5.89 -14.82 -15.91
N LEU A 65 6.32 -14.91 -14.65
CA LEU A 65 7.05 -16.04 -14.12
C LEU A 65 6.06 -17.20 -14.02
N ASP A 66 6.21 -18.20 -14.90
CA ASP A 66 5.53 -19.48 -14.76
C ASP A 66 6.20 -20.26 -13.61
N GLN A 67 5.78 -19.99 -12.38
CA GLN A 67 6.21 -20.75 -11.20
C GLN A 67 5.00 -21.22 -10.40
N ASP A 68 4.88 -22.54 -10.25
CA ASP A 68 3.94 -23.17 -9.32
C ASP A 68 4.46 -22.97 -7.90
N PHE A 69 3.86 -22.04 -7.16
CA PHE A 69 4.13 -21.90 -5.73
C PHE A 69 3.51 -23.10 -4.98
N GLN A 70 4.34 -23.94 -4.36
CA GLN A 70 3.88 -25.02 -3.48
C GLN A 70 3.27 -24.43 -2.19
N ASN A 71 2.02 -23.95 -2.28
CA ASN A 71 1.33 -23.24 -1.19
C ASN A 71 0.72 -24.17 -0.12
N PHE A 72 0.92 -25.48 -0.23
CA PHE A 72 0.18 -26.46 0.58
C PHE A 72 0.82 -26.79 1.94
N CYS A 73 2.03 -26.30 2.21
CA CYS A 73 2.80 -26.63 3.41
C CYS A 73 2.98 -25.46 4.40
N HIS A 74 2.25 -24.35 4.21
CA HIS A 74 2.27 -23.20 5.12
C HIS A 74 1.05 -23.17 6.02
N TYR A 75 1.30 -22.91 7.30
CA TYR A 75 0.28 -22.98 8.33
C TYR A 75 0.31 -21.78 9.26
N GLN A 76 -0.88 -21.39 9.70
CA GLN A 76 -1.06 -20.41 10.76
C GLN A 76 -1.96 -20.99 11.84
N GLY A 77 -1.68 -20.68 13.09
CA GLY A 77 -2.38 -21.26 14.22
C GLY A 77 -2.09 -20.58 15.56
N TYR A 78 -2.35 -21.31 16.63
CA TYR A 78 -2.17 -20.85 18.01
C TYR A 78 -1.67 -22.00 18.90
N ILE A 79 -1.09 -21.67 20.03
CA ILE A 79 -0.70 -22.60 21.09
C ILE A 79 -1.87 -22.83 22.03
N GLU A 80 -2.19 -24.11 22.29
CA GLU A 80 -3.25 -24.53 23.20
C GLU A 80 -3.02 -23.97 24.62
N GLY A 81 -4.06 -23.43 25.23
CA GLY A 81 -3.97 -22.73 26.52
C GLY A 81 -3.46 -21.28 26.44
N TYR A 82 -3.00 -20.82 25.27
CA TYR A 82 -2.50 -19.46 25.04
C TYR A 82 -3.24 -18.84 23.85
N PRO A 83 -4.50 -18.40 24.00
CA PRO A 83 -5.37 -17.99 22.89
C PRO A 83 -4.88 -16.76 22.11
N LYS A 84 -4.02 -15.91 22.69
CA LYS A 84 -3.38 -14.77 22.00
C LYS A 84 -2.05 -15.12 21.33
N SER A 85 -1.60 -16.36 21.44
CA SER A 85 -0.40 -16.79 20.76
C SER A 85 -0.68 -16.96 19.27
N VAL A 86 0.33 -16.64 18.47
CA VAL A 86 0.28 -16.81 17.02
C VAL A 86 1.43 -17.71 16.62
N VAL A 87 1.10 -18.79 15.93
CA VAL A 87 2.09 -19.69 15.34
C VAL A 87 2.02 -19.54 13.84
N MET A 88 3.14 -19.23 13.21
CA MET A 88 3.28 -19.18 11.75
C MET A 88 4.44 -20.06 11.37
N VAL A 89 4.16 -21.20 10.74
CA VAL A 89 5.18 -22.19 10.42
C VAL A 89 4.98 -22.79 9.04
N SER A 90 6.10 -22.99 8.35
CA SER A 90 6.24 -23.85 7.20
C SER A 90 6.55 -25.27 7.68
N THR A 91 5.99 -26.27 7.00
CA THR A 91 6.30 -27.70 7.20
C THR A 91 7.06 -28.29 6.03
N CYS A 92 7.37 -27.50 4.99
CA CYS A 92 7.85 -28.00 3.69
C CYS A 92 9.17 -28.78 3.79
N THR A 93 10.06 -28.38 4.71
CA THR A 93 11.34 -29.05 5.00
C THR A 93 11.54 -29.23 6.50
N GLY A 94 10.45 -29.59 7.20
CA GLY A 94 10.36 -29.54 8.66
C GLY A 94 9.76 -28.23 9.16
N LEU A 95 9.50 -28.15 10.47
CA LEU A 95 8.93 -26.94 11.09
C LEU A 95 9.92 -25.78 11.05
N ARG A 96 9.59 -24.74 10.28
CA ARG A 96 10.32 -23.48 10.24
C ARG A 96 9.35 -22.33 10.45
N GLY A 97 9.63 -21.45 11.39
CA GLY A 97 8.82 -20.24 11.57
C GLY A 97 8.85 -19.68 12.98
N LEU A 98 7.74 -19.04 13.38
CA LEU A 98 7.63 -18.27 14.61
C LEU A 98 6.51 -18.78 15.51
N LEU A 99 6.80 -18.87 16.80
CA LEU A 99 5.86 -19.09 17.88
C LEU A 99 5.85 -17.82 18.74
N GLN A 100 4.86 -16.96 18.53
CA GLN A 100 4.70 -15.73 19.28
C GLN A 100 3.73 -15.92 20.44
N PHE A 101 4.23 -15.70 21.66
CA PHE A 101 3.41 -15.55 22.87
C PHE A 101 3.26 -14.05 23.20
N GLU A 102 2.50 -13.70 24.23
CA GLU A 102 2.22 -12.29 24.56
C GLU A 102 3.49 -11.46 24.85
N ASN A 103 4.48 -12.04 25.55
CA ASN A 103 5.67 -11.31 26.01
C ASN A 103 6.99 -11.88 25.47
N VAL A 104 6.92 -12.94 24.67
CA VAL A 104 8.09 -13.63 24.16
C VAL A 104 7.80 -14.27 22.83
N SER A 105 8.75 -14.16 21.90
CA SER A 105 8.69 -14.80 20.60
C SER A 105 9.80 -15.84 20.53
N TYR A 106 9.50 -17.00 19.97
CA TYR A 106 10.47 -18.05 19.70
C TYR A 106 10.53 -18.33 18.20
N GLY A 107 11.74 -18.44 17.66
CA GLY A 107 11.97 -18.98 16.32
C GLY A 107 12.21 -20.48 16.41
N ILE A 108 11.65 -21.23 15.46
CA ILE A 108 11.91 -22.68 15.29
C ILE A 108 12.50 -22.93 13.90
N GLU A 109 13.58 -23.71 13.83
CA GLU A 109 14.23 -24.09 12.57
C GLU A 109 14.72 -25.54 12.61
N PRO A 110 14.66 -26.28 11.48
CA PRO A 110 15.16 -27.66 11.41
C PRO A 110 16.68 -27.70 11.55
N LEU A 111 17.20 -28.69 12.28
CA LEU A 111 18.64 -28.97 12.37
C LEU A 111 19.03 -29.90 11.21
N GLU A 112 19.78 -29.38 10.22
CA GLU A 112 20.19 -30.19 9.07
C GLU A 112 21.13 -31.33 9.48
N SER A 113 20.88 -32.54 8.97
CA SER A 113 21.62 -33.81 9.20
C SER A 113 21.20 -34.66 10.42
N SER A 114 20.12 -34.30 11.13
CA SER A 114 19.61 -35.15 12.23
C SER A 114 18.73 -36.30 11.72
N VAL A 115 18.95 -37.50 12.26
CA VAL A 115 18.17 -38.72 11.98
C VAL A 115 16.78 -38.67 12.65
N GLY A 116 16.52 -37.67 13.51
CA GLY A 116 15.37 -37.64 14.44
C GLY A 116 14.40 -36.47 14.34
N PHE A 117 14.37 -35.69 13.24
CA PHE A 117 13.54 -34.45 13.13
C PHE A 117 13.82 -33.46 14.27
N GLU A 118 15.08 -33.23 14.59
CA GLU A 118 15.48 -32.23 15.59
C GLU A 118 15.33 -30.81 15.02
N HIS A 119 14.87 -29.90 15.88
CA HIS A 119 14.70 -28.49 15.61
C HIS A 119 15.44 -27.68 16.65
N VAL A 120 16.02 -26.59 16.18
CA VAL A 120 16.54 -25.53 17.02
C VAL A 120 15.41 -24.58 17.36
N ILE A 121 15.20 -24.33 18.65
CA ILE A 121 14.30 -23.30 19.15
C ILE A 121 15.09 -22.25 19.93
N TYR A 122 14.83 -20.98 19.65
CA TYR A 122 15.55 -19.87 20.24
C TYR A 122 14.62 -18.68 20.49
N GLN A 123 14.85 -17.98 21.59
CA GLN A 123 14.11 -16.77 21.92
C GLN A 123 14.53 -15.63 21.00
N VAL A 124 13.56 -15.01 20.33
CA VAL A 124 13.74 -13.78 19.55
C VAL A 124 13.76 -12.61 20.54
N LYS A 125 14.95 -12.14 20.92
CA LYS A 125 15.11 -10.98 21.81
C LYS A 125 14.91 -9.68 21.00
N HIS A 126 13.92 -8.88 21.38
CA HIS A 126 13.87 -7.46 21.00
C HIS A 126 14.78 -6.67 21.94
N LYS A 127 15.79 -5.94 21.42
CA LYS A 127 16.48 -4.93 22.24
C LYS A 127 15.42 -3.93 22.71
N LYS A 128 15.29 -3.75 24.03
CA LYS A 128 14.41 -2.74 24.64
C LYS A 128 14.74 -1.35 24.10
N ALA A 129 13.70 -0.56 23.88
CA ALA A 129 13.74 0.87 23.60
C ALA A 129 14.12 1.68 24.87
N ASP A 130 15.32 1.43 25.39
CA ASP A 130 15.99 2.28 26.38
C ASP A 130 17.49 2.27 26.03
N VAL A 131 17.86 2.98 24.97
CA VAL A 131 19.25 3.35 24.70
C VAL A 131 19.26 4.84 24.43
N SER A 132 19.52 5.59 25.49
CA SER A 132 19.92 6.98 25.43
C SER A 132 21.17 7.10 24.56
N LEU A 133 21.16 8.06 23.64
CA LEU A 133 22.34 8.56 22.94
C LEU A 133 23.43 8.93 23.98
N TYR A 134 24.70 8.71 23.60
CA TYR A 134 25.97 8.98 24.31
C TYR A 134 26.52 7.89 25.24
N ASN A 135 27.46 7.08 24.74
CA ASN A 135 28.90 7.23 25.03
C ASN A 135 29.74 6.14 24.34
N GLU A 136 30.84 6.56 23.73
CA GLU A 136 31.90 5.73 23.16
C GLU A 136 32.68 4.95 24.22
N LYS A 137 33.20 3.79 23.78
CA LYS A 137 34.50 3.14 24.07
C LYS A 137 34.37 1.68 24.50
N ASP A 138 34.62 0.77 23.56
CA ASP A 138 35.88 0.00 23.52
C ASP A 138 35.77 -1.14 22.47
N ILE A 139 36.77 -1.18 21.60
CA ILE A 139 37.00 -2.21 20.58
C ILE A 139 37.59 -3.45 21.27
N GLU A 140 37.05 -4.64 21.04
CA GLU A 140 37.87 -5.84 20.91
C GLU A 140 37.19 -6.91 20.03
N SER A 141 37.88 -7.27 18.94
CA SER A 141 37.49 -8.34 18.03
C SER A 141 37.70 -9.71 18.68
N ARG A 142 36.72 -10.63 18.55
CA ARG A 142 37.02 -12.07 18.49
C ARG A 142 36.12 -12.79 17.49
N ASP A 143 36.83 -13.37 16.53
CA ASP A 143 36.47 -14.33 15.51
C ASP A 143 35.71 -15.55 16.09
N LEU A 144 34.66 -16.00 15.39
CA LEU A 144 34.13 -17.37 15.49
C LEU A 144 33.30 -17.69 14.24
N SER A 145 33.95 -18.43 13.36
CA SER A 145 33.44 -18.97 12.11
C SER A 145 32.27 -19.95 12.32
N PHE A 146 31.14 -19.72 11.66
CA PHE A 146 30.26 -20.80 11.22
C PHE A 146 30.25 -20.84 9.69
N LYS A 147 30.75 -21.94 9.13
CA LYS A 147 30.65 -22.24 7.70
C LYS A 147 29.21 -22.66 7.37
N LEU A 148 28.38 -21.71 6.97
CA LEU A 148 27.20 -22.00 6.16
C LEU A 148 27.67 -22.19 4.71
N ARG A 149 27.72 -23.44 4.24
CA ARG A 149 27.89 -23.71 2.81
C ARG A 149 26.57 -24.16 2.20
N SER A 150 26.20 -23.38 1.19
CA SER A 150 25.14 -23.50 0.19
C SER A 150 24.57 -24.91 -0.07
N VAL A 151 23.24 -24.99 -0.11
CA VAL A 151 22.53 -26.00 -0.90
C VAL A 151 22.07 -25.37 -2.22
N LYS A 152 22.40 -26.05 -3.32
CA LYS A 152 22.14 -25.65 -4.71
C LYS A 152 20.64 -25.51 -5.01
N HIS A 153 20.33 -24.47 -5.77
CA HIS A 153 19.03 -24.17 -6.40
C HIS A 153 18.46 -25.33 -7.24
N PRO A 154 17.13 -25.44 -7.29
CA PRO A 154 16.38 -25.45 -8.53
C PRO A 154 15.79 -24.06 -8.80
N ARG A 155 15.40 -23.83 -10.06
CA ARG A 155 15.01 -22.55 -10.69
C ARG A 155 13.69 -21.93 -10.17
N THR A 156 13.40 -22.03 -8.87
CA THR A 156 12.13 -21.64 -8.23
C THR A 156 12.38 -20.71 -7.03
N ILE A 157 11.77 -19.52 -7.03
CA ILE A 157 11.88 -18.56 -5.91
C ILE A 157 11.00 -19.09 -4.76
N SER A 158 11.57 -19.26 -3.56
CA SER A 158 10.79 -19.67 -2.38
C SER A 158 9.84 -18.55 -1.93
N LEU A 159 8.73 -18.88 -1.26
CA LEU A 159 7.84 -17.86 -0.68
C LEU A 159 8.60 -16.97 0.33
N GLU A 160 9.58 -17.51 1.05
CA GLU A 160 10.46 -16.75 1.94
C GLU A 160 11.31 -15.75 1.16
N SER A 161 11.95 -16.19 0.07
CA SER A 161 12.73 -15.32 -0.82
C SER A 161 11.84 -14.26 -1.47
N LEU A 162 10.62 -14.61 -1.89
CA LEU A 162 9.65 -13.66 -2.43
C LEU A 162 9.21 -12.63 -1.38
N ALA A 163 8.95 -13.05 -0.15
CA ALA A 163 8.60 -12.16 0.96
C ALA A 163 9.74 -11.21 1.30
N VAL A 164 10.99 -11.69 1.27
CA VAL A 164 12.18 -10.85 1.44
C VAL A 164 12.30 -9.85 0.29
N ILE A 165 12.11 -10.28 -0.96
CA ILE A 165 12.12 -9.39 -2.12
C ILE A 165 11.04 -8.32 -1.99
N LEU A 166 9.81 -8.68 -1.63
CA LEU A 166 8.72 -7.72 -1.43
C LEU A 166 9.01 -6.76 -0.29
N ALA A 167 9.52 -7.25 0.84
CA ALA A 167 9.92 -6.41 1.97
C ALA A 167 11.02 -5.42 1.55
N GLN A 168 12.07 -5.90 0.87
CA GLN A 168 13.15 -5.05 0.35
C GLN A 168 12.63 -4.00 -0.63
N LEU A 169 11.77 -4.36 -1.58
CA LEU A 169 11.19 -3.43 -2.56
C LEU A 169 10.32 -2.36 -1.89
N LEU A 170 9.50 -2.75 -0.91
CA LEU A 170 8.70 -1.80 -0.13
C LEU A 170 9.59 -0.89 0.71
N SER A 171 10.61 -1.44 1.36
CA SER A 171 11.59 -0.69 2.15
C SER A 171 12.35 0.34 1.30
N LEU A 172 12.82 -0.05 0.11
CA LEU A 172 13.43 0.88 -0.86
C LEU A 172 12.46 1.99 -1.28
N SER A 173 11.19 1.65 -1.50
CA SER A 173 10.14 2.64 -1.82
C SER A 173 9.88 3.61 -0.66
N MET A 174 10.21 3.20 0.56
CA MET A 174 10.17 3.99 1.80
C MET A 174 11.54 4.60 2.14
N GLY A 175 12.47 4.70 1.19
CA GLY A 175 13.76 5.36 1.40
C GLY A 175 14.73 4.63 2.33
N ILE A 176 14.47 3.37 2.66
CA ILE A 176 15.39 2.50 3.39
C ILE A 176 16.37 1.90 2.39
N THR A 177 17.67 2.10 2.62
CA THR A 177 18.73 1.59 1.75
C THR A 177 19.19 0.18 2.13
N TYR A 178 20.00 -0.45 1.27
CA TYR A 178 20.64 -1.72 1.63
C TYR A 178 21.66 -1.51 2.75
N ASP A 179 21.72 -2.44 3.69
CA ASP A 179 22.62 -2.36 4.84
C ASP A 179 24.09 -2.49 4.41
N ASP A 180 24.93 -1.52 4.79
CA ASP A 180 26.39 -1.71 4.78
C ASP A 180 26.78 -2.62 5.96
N ILE A 181 27.30 -3.80 5.64
CA ILE A 181 27.68 -4.84 6.61
C ILE A 181 28.73 -4.34 7.62
N ASN A 182 29.51 -3.30 7.27
CA ASN A 182 30.55 -2.75 8.14
C ASN A 182 30.05 -1.61 9.03
N GLN A 183 28.96 -0.94 8.67
CA GLN A 183 28.45 0.24 9.39
C GLN A 183 27.16 -0.07 10.14
N CYS A 184 26.37 -1.02 9.66
CA CYS A 184 25.06 -1.35 10.19
C CYS A 184 25.12 -2.58 11.09
N GLN A 185 24.51 -2.45 12.27
CA GLN A 185 24.41 -3.53 13.25
C GLN A 185 23.16 -4.39 12.98
N CYS A 186 23.38 -5.66 12.66
CA CYS A 186 22.33 -6.66 12.54
C CYS A 186 22.29 -7.57 13.77
N SER A 187 21.13 -7.69 14.43
CA SER A 187 20.97 -8.56 15.61
C SER A 187 20.61 -10.01 15.26
N GLY A 188 20.41 -10.34 13.97
CA GLY A 188 20.15 -11.67 13.44
C GLY A 188 21.31 -12.18 12.57
N ALA A 189 21.17 -13.39 12.02
CA ALA A 189 22.17 -13.96 11.11
C ALA A 189 22.29 -13.15 9.79
N VAL A 190 21.17 -12.60 9.32
CA VAL A 190 21.09 -11.71 8.16
C VAL A 190 19.89 -10.78 8.32
N CYS A 191 20.06 -9.51 7.95
CA CYS A 191 19.00 -8.50 8.02
C CYS A 191 18.24 -8.40 6.69
N ILE A 192 16.99 -7.93 6.74
CA ILE A 192 16.11 -7.88 5.56
C ILE A 192 16.75 -7.05 4.44
N MET A 193 17.37 -5.92 4.78
CA MET A 193 18.03 -5.03 3.82
C MET A 193 19.47 -5.47 3.49
N ASN A 194 19.85 -6.72 3.73
CA ASN A 194 21.06 -7.29 3.16
C ASN A 194 20.73 -7.94 1.80
N PRO A 195 21.46 -7.63 0.71
CA PRO A 195 21.21 -8.23 -0.61
C PRO A 195 21.24 -9.77 -0.62
N GLU A 196 22.07 -10.37 0.23
CA GLU A 196 22.19 -11.83 0.32
C GLU A 196 21.01 -12.47 1.08
N ALA A 197 20.16 -11.69 1.75
CA ALA A 197 19.07 -12.21 2.59
C ALA A 197 18.10 -13.13 1.83
N ILE A 198 17.97 -12.98 0.52
CA ILE A 198 17.14 -13.83 -0.34
C ILE A 198 17.62 -15.30 -0.38
N HIS A 199 18.89 -15.53 -0.06
CA HIS A 199 19.55 -16.84 -0.05
C HIS A 199 19.61 -17.48 1.34
N PHE A 200 19.24 -16.74 2.38
CA PHE A 200 19.16 -17.25 3.73
C PHE A 200 17.73 -17.64 4.07
N SER A 201 17.56 -18.80 4.67
CA SER A 201 16.29 -19.24 5.25
C SER A 201 16.15 -18.75 6.69
N GLY A 202 14.92 -18.66 7.19
CA GLY A 202 14.66 -18.29 8.59
C GLY A 202 14.25 -16.84 8.83
N VAL A 203 14.01 -16.49 10.09
CA VAL A 203 13.44 -15.19 10.50
C VAL A 203 14.46 -14.07 10.30
N LYS A 204 14.03 -13.01 9.63
CA LYS A 204 14.85 -11.83 9.34
C LYS A 204 14.27 -10.62 10.05
N ILE A 205 15.16 -9.71 10.41
CA ILE A 205 14.84 -8.45 11.06
C ILE A 205 15.46 -7.30 10.28
N PHE A 206 14.98 -6.09 10.50
CA PHE A 206 15.67 -4.89 10.01
C PHE A 206 16.89 -4.58 10.88
N SER A 207 17.94 -4.02 10.28
CA SER A 207 19.11 -3.53 10.98
C SER A 207 18.79 -2.22 11.74
N ASN A 208 19.75 -1.71 12.52
CA ASN A 208 19.63 -0.38 13.10
C ASN A 208 19.55 0.74 12.03
N CYS A 209 20.37 0.68 10.98
CA CYS A 209 20.35 1.65 9.87
C CYS A 209 19.00 1.64 9.17
N SER A 210 18.47 0.44 8.90
CA SER A 210 17.17 0.29 8.26
C SER A 210 16.04 0.96 9.06
N ILE A 211 16.10 0.85 10.40
CA ILE A 211 15.13 1.48 11.29
C ILE A 211 15.29 3.00 11.32
N GLU A 212 16.53 3.50 11.29
CA GLU A 212 16.84 4.93 11.26
C GLU A 212 16.40 5.58 9.94
N ASP A 213 16.69 4.95 8.80
CA ASP A 213 16.22 5.38 7.49
C ASP A 213 14.68 5.45 7.44
N PHE A 214 14.02 4.43 8.00
CA PHE A 214 12.56 4.41 8.05
C PHE A 214 12.00 5.53 8.93
N ALA A 215 12.61 5.80 10.08
CA ALA A 215 12.21 6.91 10.94
C ALA A 215 12.35 8.26 10.22
N HIS A 216 13.43 8.43 9.45
CA HIS A 216 13.65 9.61 8.62
C HIS A 216 12.69 9.68 7.41
N PHE A 217 12.25 8.56 6.86
CA PHE A 217 11.21 8.56 5.83
C PHE A 217 9.84 8.91 6.38
N ILE A 218 9.46 8.34 7.51
CA ILE A 218 8.16 8.60 8.15
C ILE A 218 8.03 10.06 8.57
N SER A 219 9.13 10.76 8.89
CA SER A 219 9.11 12.19 9.17
C SER A 219 8.92 13.09 7.93
N LYS A 220 9.00 12.54 6.71
CA LYS A 220 8.84 13.28 5.44
C LYS A 220 7.39 13.25 4.95
N GLN A 221 6.97 14.33 4.30
CA GLN A 221 5.60 14.52 3.79
C GLN A 221 5.10 13.39 2.86
N LYS A 222 6.01 12.72 2.11
CA LYS A 222 5.68 11.59 1.23
C LYS A 222 5.17 10.34 1.95
N SER A 223 5.40 10.21 3.25
CA SER A 223 4.95 9.06 4.04
C SER A 223 3.49 9.18 4.48
N GLN A 224 2.85 10.35 4.31
CA GLN A 224 1.54 10.65 4.88
C GLN A 224 0.40 9.78 4.34
N CYS A 225 0.55 9.24 3.11
CA CYS A 225 -0.40 8.26 2.58
C CYS A 225 -0.44 6.96 3.39
N LEU A 226 0.59 6.67 4.18
CA LEU A 226 0.68 5.52 5.09
C LEU A 226 0.07 5.80 6.48
N HIS A 227 -0.23 7.06 6.80
CA HIS A 227 -0.89 7.43 8.07
C HIS A 227 -2.40 7.21 8.04
N ASN A 228 -2.99 7.09 6.85
CA ASN A 228 -4.37 6.68 6.71
C ASN A 228 -4.44 5.18 7.01
N GLN A 229 -4.97 4.80 8.17
CA GLN A 229 -5.29 3.41 8.44
C GLN A 229 -6.40 2.98 7.48
N PRO A 230 -6.14 2.12 6.47
CA PRO A 230 -7.19 1.70 5.57
C PRO A 230 -8.22 0.93 6.41
N ARG A 231 -9.50 1.31 6.27
CA ARG A 231 -10.61 0.41 6.59
C ARG A 231 -10.57 -0.73 5.59
N LEU A 232 -9.64 -1.65 5.80
CA LEU A 232 -9.68 -2.97 5.20
C LEU A 232 -10.87 -3.64 5.88
N ASP A 233 -12.05 -3.56 5.28
CA ASP A 233 -13.09 -4.57 5.50
C ASP A 233 -12.61 -5.81 4.74
N PRO A 234 -11.97 -6.79 5.40
CA PRO A 234 -11.60 -8.01 4.73
C PRO A 234 -12.90 -8.79 4.64
N PHE A 235 -13.34 -9.10 3.43
CA PHE A 235 -14.57 -9.87 3.11
C PHE A 235 -14.68 -11.25 3.82
N PHE A 236 -13.77 -11.61 4.74
CA PHE A 236 -13.64 -12.92 5.39
C PHE A 236 -13.25 -12.95 6.89
N LYS A 237 -13.32 -11.86 7.68
CA LYS A 237 -13.23 -11.97 9.17
C LYS A 237 -14.64 -11.90 9.77
N GLN A 238 -15.19 -13.02 10.28
CA GLN A 238 -15.11 -13.43 11.69
C GLN A 238 -15.15 -12.24 12.67
N GLN A 239 -16.24 -12.19 13.43
CA GLN A 239 -16.62 -11.25 14.51
C GLN A 239 -15.49 -10.35 15.04
N ALA A 240 -15.78 -9.05 15.17
CA ALA A 240 -14.93 -8.05 15.82
C ALA A 240 -14.38 -8.55 17.17
N VAL A 241 -13.08 -8.33 17.40
CA VAL A 241 -12.37 -8.87 18.57
C VAL A 241 -11.93 -7.73 19.48
N CYS A 242 -12.80 -7.44 20.45
CA CYS A 242 -12.54 -6.42 21.45
C CYS A 242 -11.24 -6.67 22.24
N GLY A 243 -10.35 -5.67 22.26
CA GLY A 243 -9.12 -5.66 23.02
C GLY A 243 -7.86 -5.99 22.20
N ASN A 244 -7.95 -5.91 20.88
CA ASN A 244 -6.85 -6.14 19.93
C ASN A 244 -6.22 -4.84 19.42
N ALA A 245 -6.67 -3.68 19.94
CA ALA A 245 -6.25 -2.33 19.56
C ALA A 245 -6.54 -1.96 18.09
N LYS A 246 -7.58 -2.55 17.49
CA LYS A 246 -8.07 -2.19 16.17
C LYS A 246 -9.56 -1.93 16.27
N LEU A 247 -9.98 -0.73 15.87
CA LEU A 247 -11.39 -0.40 15.79
C LEU A 247 -12.04 -1.19 14.65
N GLU A 248 -12.77 -2.25 15.00
CA GLU A 248 -13.47 -3.13 14.06
C GLU A 248 -14.99 -2.84 14.02
N ALA A 249 -15.69 -3.40 13.03
CA ALA A 249 -17.12 -3.16 12.85
C ALA A 249 -17.94 -3.72 14.04
N GLY A 250 -18.59 -2.84 14.79
CA GLY A 250 -19.39 -3.18 15.99
C GLY A 250 -18.77 -2.73 17.31
N GLU A 251 -17.55 -2.21 17.28
CA GLU A 251 -16.86 -1.59 18.41
C GLU A 251 -16.93 -0.05 18.31
N GLU A 252 -16.97 0.63 19.45
CA GLU A 252 -16.92 2.11 19.51
C GLU A 252 -15.50 2.60 19.81
N CYS A 253 -14.69 1.76 20.49
CA CYS A 253 -13.30 2.02 20.81
C CYS A 253 -12.57 0.69 21.07
N ASP A 254 -11.26 0.64 20.84
CA ASP A 254 -10.43 -0.49 21.27
C ASP A 254 -9.02 0.00 21.64
N CYS A 255 -8.75 0.10 22.95
CA CYS A 255 -7.44 0.50 23.48
C CYS A 255 -6.47 -0.69 23.68
N GLY A 256 -6.86 -1.89 23.26
CA GLY A 256 -6.14 -3.14 23.46
C GLY A 256 -6.51 -3.85 24.76
N THR A 257 -5.55 -4.61 25.30
CA THR A 257 -5.78 -5.40 26.52
C THR A 257 -6.02 -4.51 27.75
N LYS A 258 -6.69 -5.04 28.79
CA LYS A 258 -6.91 -4.32 30.06
C LYS A 258 -5.65 -3.66 30.62
N GLN A 259 -4.51 -4.34 30.52
CA GLN A 259 -3.23 -3.85 31.00
C GLN A 259 -2.66 -2.76 30.10
N ASN A 260 -2.74 -2.92 28.77
CA ASN A 260 -2.34 -1.88 27.82
C ASN A 260 -3.18 -0.61 27.97
N CYS A 261 -4.50 -0.74 28.01
CA CYS A 261 -5.42 0.36 28.24
C CYS A 261 -5.15 1.10 29.55
N PHE A 262 -4.81 0.38 30.62
CA PHE A 262 -4.42 1.00 31.89
C PHE A 262 -3.08 1.77 31.76
N LEU A 263 -2.08 1.19 31.08
CA LEU A 263 -0.77 1.80 30.87
C LEU A 263 -0.82 3.07 30.02
N ILE A 264 -1.61 3.09 28.94
CA ILE A 264 -1.80 4.28 28.09
C ILE A 264 -2.81 5.27 28.69
N GLY A 265 -3.36 4.97 29.88
CA GLY A 265 -4.32 5.85 30.54
C GLY A 265 -5.63 6.01 29.77
N ALA A 266 -6.10 4.97 29.07
CA ALA A 266 -7.35 4.96 28.32
C ALA A 266 -8.55 5.06 29.28
N LYS A 267 -8.91 6.30 29.62
CA LYS A 267 -9.99 6.61 30.56
C LYS A 267 -11.36 6.42 29.92
N CYS A 268 -11.46 6.57 28.60
CA CYS A 268 -12.71 6.72 27.88
C CYS A 268 -13.27 5.43 27.29
N CYS A 269 -12.43 4.39 27.14
CA CYS A 269 -12.83 3.12 26.56
C CYS A 269 -12.98 2.03 27.61
N ASP A 270 -14.11 1.31 27.59
CA ASP A 270 -14.33 0.14 28.41
C ASP A 270 -13.66 -1.09 27.78
N THR A 271 -12.59 -1.53 28.41
CA THR A 271 -11.73 -2.64 27.96
C THR A 271 -12.40 -4.02 27.87
N ALA A 272 -13.60 -4.18 28.45
CA ALA A 272 -14.32 -5.45 28.44
C ALA A 272 -15.41 -5.48 27.36
N THR A 273 -15.91 -4.31 26.95
CA THR A 273 -17.04 -4.18 26.03
C THR A 273 -16.69 -3.47 24.73
N CYS A 274 -15.53 -2.82 24.65
CA CYS A 274 -15.11 -1.98 23.51
C CYS A 274 -16.14 -0.91 23.16
N ARG A 275 -16.73 -0.37 24.22
CA ARG A 275 -17.68 0.74 24.21
C ARG A 275 -17.15 1.92 24.98
N PHE A 276 -17.67 3.09 24.68
CA PHE A 276 -17.35 4.27 25.47
C PHE A 276 -17.85 4.12 26.91
N LYS A 277 -17.05 4.59 27.87
CA LYS A 277 -17.51 4.73 29.25
C LYS A 277 -18.56 5.83 29.34
N ALA A 278 -19.44 5.74 30.34
CA ALA A 278 -20.48 6.74 30.55
C ALA A 278 -19.88 8.16 30.62
N GLY A 279 -20.42 9.07 29.80
CA GLY A 279 -19.95 10.45 29.66
C GLY A 279 -18.74 10.65 28.73
N SER A 280 -18.40 9.65 27.91
CA SER A 280 -17.36 9.75 26.87
C SER A 280 -18.01 9.69 25.48
N ASP A 281 -17.60 10.60 24.59
CA ASP A 281 -18.00 10.64 23.18
C ASP A 281 -16.90 10.09 22.25
N CYS A 282 -15.66 10.04 22.74
CA CYS A 282 -14.51 9.52 22.03
C CYS A 282 -13.52 8.84 22.98
N ALA A 283 -12.58 8.07 22.42
CA ALA A 283 -11.50 7.45 23.18
C ALA A 283 -10.10 7.71 22.62
N GLU A 284 -9.97 7.82 21.30
CA GLU A 284 -8.69 8.01 20.61
C GLU A 284 -8.89 8.90 19.38
N GLY A 285 -7.84 9.61 18.99
CA GLY A 285 -7.80 10.41 17.77
C GLY A 285 -7.37 11.86 18.02
N PRO A 286 -6.91 12.57 16.97
CA PRO A 286 -6.38 13.93 17.07
C PRO A 286 -7.44 14.99 17.46
N CYS A 287 -8.74 14.64 17.35
CA CYS A 287 -9.86 15.48 17.77
C CYS A 287 -10.55 14.96 19.05
N CYS A 288 -9.86 14.13 19.84
CA CYS A 288 -10.38 13.64 21.12
C CYS A 288 -9.57 14.22 22.29
N GLU A 289 -10.22 15.03 23.12
CA GLU A 289 -9.60 15.63 24.31
C GLU A 289 -10.47 15.36 25.53
N ASN A 290 -9.89 14.75 26.57
CA ASN A 290 -10.61 14.40 27.80
C ASN A 290 -11.90 13.59 27.58
N CYS A 291 -11.87 12.63 26.65
CA CYS A 291 -12.99 11.77 26.27
C CYS A 291 -14.15 12.47 25.55
N LEU A 292 -13.99 13.74 25.18
CA LEU A 292 -14.99 14.53 24.45
C LEU A 292 -14.41 14.96 23.11
N PHE A 293 -15.27 15.17 22.12
CA PHE A 293 -14.85 15.75 20.87
C PHE A 293 -14.32 17.16 21.10
N MET A 294 -13.17 17.45 20.52
CA MET A 294 -12.63 18.81 20.50
C MET A 294 -13.60 19.73 19.78
N SER A 295 -13.70 20.97 20.26
CA SER A 295 -14.55 21.98 19.64
C SER A 295 -14.21 22.17 18.16
N GLN A 296 -15.23 22.56 17.39
CA GLN A 296 -15.05 22.98 16.00
C GLN A 296 -13.97 24.09 15.91
N GLU A 297 -13.26 24.17 14.78
CA GLU A 297 -12.19 25.15 14.52
C GLU A 297 -10.85 24.90 15.25
N ARG A 298 -10.72 23.82 16.03
CA ARG A 298 -9.42 23.39 16.55
C ARG A 298 -8.62 22.68 15.45
N ILE A 299 -7.41 23.17 15.17
CA ILE A 299 -6.51 22.54 14.17
C ILE A 299 -6.12 21.14 14.68
N CYS A 300 -6.45 20.11 13.90
CA CYS A 300 -6.03 18.73 14.16
C CYS A 300 -4.88 18.28 13.27
N ARG A 301 -4.73 18.90 12.09
CA ARG A 301 -3.56 18.75 11.24
C ARG A 301 -3.10 20.13 10.76
N PRO A 302 -1.88 20.57 11.14
CA PRO A 302 -1.32 21.80 10.60
C PRO A 302 -0.89 21.61 9.14
N SER A 303 -0.84 22.72 8.41
CA SER A 303 -0.20 22.77 7.09
C SER A 303 1.31 22.60 7.24
N PHE A 304 1.89 21.69 6.46
CA PHE A 304 3.33 21.40 6.50
C PHE A 304 4.15 22.31 5.57
N GLU A 305 3.59 22.65 4.40
CA GLU A 305 4.22 23.44 3.35
C GLU A 305 3.18 24.35 2.67
N GLU A 306 3.63 25.31 1.87
CA GLU A 306 2.74 26.28 1.20
C GLU A 306 1.67 25.65 0.29
N CYS A 307 1.89 24.44 -0.23
CA CYS A 307 0.93 23.72 -1.07
C CYS A 307 -0.02 22.81 -0.27
N ASP A 308 0.12 22.76 1.05
CA ASP A 308 -0.66 21.92 1.96
C ASP A 308 -1.63 22.78 2.77
N LEU A 309 -2.85 22.29 3.03
CA LEU A 309 -3.87 23.05 3.74
C LEU A 309 -4.04 22.52 5.18
N PRO A 310 -4.41 23.34 6.17
CA PRO A 310 -4.73 22.84 7.49
C PRO A 310 -6.14 22.21 7.54
N GLU A 311 -6.34 21.25 8.46
CA GLU A 311 -7.65 20.70 8.81
C GLU A 311 -7.98 20.91 10.28
N TYR A 312 -9.28 21.00 10.51
CA TYR A 312 -9.86 21.35 11.78
C TYR A 312 -10.83 20.27 12.23
N CYS A 313 -10.91 20.09 13.55
CA CYS A 313 -11.95 19.27 14.14
C CYS A 313 -13.33 19.83 13.80
N ASN A 314 -14.28 18.93 13.54
CA ASN A 314 -15.65 19.26 13.19
C ASN A 314 -16.61 19.28 14.40
N GLY A 315 -16.09 19.00 15.59
CA GLY A 315 -16.89 18.93 16.83
C GLY A 315 -17.75 17.67 16.99
N THR A 316 -17.74 16.74 16.04
CA THR A 316 -18.62 15.54 16.03
C THR A 316 -17.87 14.22 15.81
N SER A 317 -16.56 14.27 15.60
CA SER A 317 -15.70 13.12 15.34
C SER A 317 -14.37 13.25 16.07
N ALA A 318 -13.85 12.11 16.53
CA ALA A 318 -12.51 12.00 17.12
C ALA A 318 -11.39 11.98 16.08
N SER A 319 -11.72 11.60 14.85
CA SER A 319 -10.81 11.61 13.70
C SER A 319 -10.77 13.00 13.06
N CYS A 320 -9.58 13.42 12.65
CA CYS A 320 -9.40 14.60 11.80
C CYS A 320 -9.99 14.30 10.41
N PRO A 321 -10.53 15.31 9.70
CA PRO A 321 -10.93 15.17 8.29
C PRO A 321 -9.79 14.63 7.41
N GLU A 322 -10.16 14.14 6.21
CA GLU A 322 -9.18 13.73 5.21
C GLU A 322 -8.18 14.87 4.91
N ASN A 323 -6.94 14.51 4.58
CA ASN A 323 -5.93 15.49 4.15
C ASN A 323 -6.36 16.14 2.82
N HIS A 324 -6.49 17.46 2.85
CA HIS A 324 -6.69 18.30 1.68
C HIS A 324 -5.46 19.17 1.47
N PHE A 325 -5.14 19.39 0.20
CA PHE A 325 -4.00 20.19 -0.23
C PHE A 325 -4.41 21.06 -1.41
N ILE A 326 -3.60 22.07 -1.71
CA ILE A 326 -3.86 22.98 -2.83
C ILE A 326 -3.85 22.19 -4.15
N GLN A 327 -4.81 22.49 -5.02
CA GLN A 327 -4.98 21.80 -6.31
C GLN A 327 -3.68 21.77 -7.11
N THR A 328 -3.33 20.58 -7.60
CA THR A 328 -2.20 20.37 -8.50
C THR A 328 -2.25 21.34 -9.69
N GLY A 329 -1.15 22.06 -9.92
CA GLY A 329 -1.05 23.13 -10.92
C GLY A 329 -1.08 24.55 -10.36
N HIS A 330 -1.42 24.75 -9.09
CA HIS A 330 -1.34 26.07 -8.46
C HIS A 330 0.12 26.55 -8.38
N PRO A 331 0.43 27.82 -8.71
CA PRO A 331 1.78 28.35 -8.56
C PRO A 331 2.21 28.43 -7.08
N CYS A 332 3.49 28.19 -6.81
CA CYS A 332 4.07 28.21 -5.47
C CYS A 332 5.47 28.84 -5.46
N GLY A 333 5.98 29.15 -4.27
CA GLY A 333 7.16 29.98 -4.05
C GLY A 333 6.95 31.39 -4.61
N PRO A 334 7.96 32.01 -5.24
CA PRO A 334 7.82 33.31 -5.90
C PRO A 334 7.12 33.20 -7.28
N ASN A 335 6.05 32.40 -7.40
CA ASN A 335 5.36 32.03 -8.64
C ASN A 335 6.26 31.38 -9.70
N GLN A 336 7.39 30.81 -9.28
CA GLN A 336 8.34 30.14 -10.15
C GLN A 336 8.03 28.64 -10.31
N TRP A 337 7.37 28.07 -9.30
CA TRP A 337 7.17 26.63 -9.14
C TRP A 337 5.68 26.27 -9.14
N VAL A 338 5.39 24.96 -9.10
CA VAL A 338 4.01 24.45 -9.18
C VAL A 338 3.75 23.43 -8.08
N CYS A 339 2.59 23.52 -7.43
CA CYS A 339 2.11 22.52 -6.48
C CYS A 339 1.77 21.22 -7.22
N ILE A 340 2.30 20.09 -6.75
CA ILE A 340 1.88 18.74 -7.16
C ILE A 340 1.61 17.91 -5.92
N ASP A 341 0.38 17.40 -5.80
CA ASP A 341 -0.04 16.49 -4.74
C ASP A 341 0.32 17.01 -3.32
N GLY A 342 0.15 18.31 -3.13
CA GLY A 342 0.37 19.02 -1.86
C GLY A 342 1.81 19.42 -1.56
N VAL A 343 2.72 19.23 -2.52
CA VAL A 343 4.15 19.60 -2.40
C VAL A 343 4.49 20.65 -3.44
N CYS A 344 5.24 21.69 -3.05
CA CYS A 344 5.77 22.65 -4.02
C CYS A 344 6.98 22.03 -4.74
N MET A 345 6.88 21.84 -6.06
CA MET A 345 7.97 21.29 -6.88
C MET A 345 9.02 22.36 -7.19
N SER A 346 9.74 22.77 -6.15
CA SER A 346 10.80 23.77 -6.20
C SER A 346 12.14 23.15 -6.59
N GLY A 347 12.72 23.65 -7.67
CA GLY A 347 14.09 23.32 -8.07
C GLY A 347 15.11 23.72 -7.02
N ASP A 348 14.94 24.91 -6.41
CA ASP A 348 15.81 25.39 -5.32
C ASP A 348 15.78 24.44 -4.14
N LYS A 349 14.57 24.02 -3.73
CA LYS A 349 14.41 23.05 -2.63
C LYS A 349 15.06 21.72 -2.96
N GLN A 350 14.93 21.23 -4.19
CA GLN A 350 15.64 20.03 -4.60
C GLN A 350 17.16 20.18 -4.50
N CYS A 351 17.72 21.31 -4.92
CA CYS A 351 19.15 21.60 -4.79
C CYS A 351 19.59 21.66 -3.32
N MET A 352 18.86 22.38 -2.47
CA MET A 352 19.13 22.45 -1.03
C MET A 352 19.05 21.08 -0.35
N ASP A 353 18.03 20.27 -0.65
CA ASP A 353 17.86 18.92 -0.09
C ASP A 353 18.99 17.97 -0.51
N THR A 354 19.60 18.21 -1.67
CA THR A 354 20.63 17.32 -2.26
C THR A 354 22.04 17.75 -1.88
N PHE A 355 22.33 19.05 -1.92
CA PHE A 355 23.69 19.59 -1.78
C PHE A 355 23.95 20.32 -0.46
N GLY A 356 22.91 20.59 0.36
CA GLY A 356 23.04 21.39 1.58
C GLY A 356 22.91 22.90 1.35
N GLY A 357 23.17 23.68 2.41
CA GLY A 357 22.76 25.08 2.52
C GLY A 357 23.31 26.02 1.43
N GLU A 358 22.43 26.92 0.95
CA GLU A 358 22.63 27.92 -0.13
C GLU A 358 22.71 27.39 -1.57
N ALA A 359 22.47 26.08 -1.80
CA ALA A 359 22.37 25.57 -3.16
C ALA A 359 21.12 26.11 -3.87
N GLU A 360 21.33 26.90 -4.91
CA GLU A 360 20.26 27.50 -5.73
C GLU A 360 20.05 26.73 -7.03
N PHE A 361 18.86 26.89 -7.61
CA PHE A 361 18.58 26.33 -8.93
C PHE A 361 19.37 27.06 -10.01
N GLY A 362 20.06 26.29 -10.86
CA GLY A 362 20.93 26.85 -11.89
C GLY A 362 20.18 27.68 -12.95
N PRO A 363 20.83 28.68 -13.56
CA PRO A 363 20.23 29.46 -14.64
C PRO A 363 20.00 28.59 -15.89
N ARG A 364 18.98 28.94 -16.70
CA ARG A 364 18.59 28.17 -17.89
C ARG A 364 19.74 28.03 -18.89
N GLU A 365 20.62 29.01 -18.95
CA GLU A 365 21.81 29.05 -19.81
C GLU A 365 22.79 27.92 -19.44
N CYS A 366 22.94 27.63 -18.14
CA CYS A 366 23.79 26.55 -17.66
C CYS A 366 23.29 25.20 -18.18
N TYR A 367 22.01 24.90 -17.96
CA TYR A 367 21.38 23.68 -18.48
C TYR A 367 21.47 23.60 -20.00
N SER A 368 21.17 24.70 -20.71
CA SER A 368 21.23 24.73 -22.18
C SER A 368 22.64 24.43 -22.71
N TYR A 369 23.67 24.96 -22.05
CA TYR A 369 25.06 24.71 -22.43
C TYR A 369 25.51 23.28 -22.10
N LEU A 370 25.29 22.81 -20.87
CA LEU A 370 25.74 21.48 -20.44
C LEU A 370 25.03 20.38 -21.22
N ASN A 371 23.72 20.49 -21.41
CA ASN A 371 22.93 19.49 -22.14
C ASN A 371 23.24 19.44 -23.63
N SER A 372 23.89 20.47 -24.18
CA SER A 372 24.38 20.45 -25.57
C SER A 372 25.62 19.57 -25.76
N LYS A 373 26.33 19.21 -24.68
CA LYS A 373 27.59 18.47 -24.75
C LYS A 373 27.42 17.00 -25.09
N THR A 374 26.29 16.40 -24.69
CA THR A 374 26.02 14.97 -24.91
C THR A 374 27.13 14.09 -24.31
N ASP A 375 27.49 14.40 -23.07
CA ASP A 375 28.54 13.68 -22.32
C ASP A 375 28.14 13.52 -20.85
N VAL A 376 29.07 13.06 -20.02
CA VAL A 376 28.89 12.91 -18.56
C VAL A 376 28.42 14.21 -17.88
N SER A 377 28.74 15.39 -18.42
CA SER A 377 28.40 16.68 -17.80
C SER A 377 26.99 17.17 -18.16
N GLY A 378 26.37 16.62 -19.22
CA GLY A 378 25.00 16.94 -19.59
C GLY A 378 24.50 16.06 -20.74
N ASN A 379 23.42 15.32 -20.46
CA ASN A 379 22.82 14.36 -21.38
C ASN A 379 21.32 14.16 -21.10
N CYS A 380 20.61 13.54 -22.04
CA CYS A 380 19.19 13.22 -21.94
C CYS A 380 18.96 11.73 -21.68
N GLY A 381 19.84 11.13 -20.87
CA GLY A 381 19.85 9.70 -20.56
C GLY A 381 20.95 8.94 -21.30
N ILE A 382 21.05 7.65 -20.99
CA ILE A 382 22.02 6.73 -21.58
C ILE A 382 21.25 5.70 -22.41
N GLY A 383 21.51 5.67 -23.71
CA GLY A 383 20.99 4.67 -24.64
C GLY A 383 22.05 3.62 -25.00
N ASP A 384 21.69 2.69 -25.88
CA ASP A 384 22.58 1.60 -26.32
C ASP A 384 23.86 2.10 -27.01
N SER A 385 23.86 3.32 -27.54
CA SER A 385 24.98 3.97 -28.22
C SER A 385 25.74 4.99 -27.36
N GLY A 386 25.48 5.05 -26.05
CA GLY A 386 26.07 6.03 -25.13
C GLY A 386 25.11 7.16 -24.75
N TYR A 387 25.64 8.35 -24.44
CA TYR A 387 24.85 9.49 -24.02
C TYR A 387 23.88 9.95 -25.11
N ILE A 388 22.62 10.17 -24.72
CA ILE A 388 21.57 10.67 -25.61
C ILE A 388 21.66 12.19 -25.69
N GLN A 389 21.73 12.72 -26.90
CA GLN A 389 21.72 14.16 -27.15
C GLN A 389 20.38 14.76 -26.74
N CYS A 390 20.42 15.89 -26.04
CA CYS A 390 19.22 16.65 -25.71
C CYS A 390 18.70 17.45 -26.91
N GLU A 391 17.39 17.46 -27.11
CA GLU A 391 16.74 18.30 -28.12
C GLU A 391 16.90 19.79 -27.75
N ALA A 392 16.98 20.66 -28.76
CA ALA A 392 17.33 22.08 -28.57
C ALA A 392 16.18 22.93 -27.95
N ASP A 393 14.94 22.45 -27.97
CA ASP A 393 13.74 23.20 -27.60
C ASP A 393 13.16 22.81 -26.22
N GLY A 394 13.94 23.04 -25.16
CA GLY A 394 13.36 23.30 -23.84
C GLY A 394 13.57 22.26 -22.73
N HIS A 395 14.72 21.62 -22.64
CA HIS A 395 14.95 20.52 -21.68
C HIS A 395 15.55 20.97 -20.35
N LEU A 396 14.89 21.88 -19.62
CA LEU A 396 15.19 22.15 -18.19
C LEU A 396 14.73 20.99 -17.29
N CYS A 397 14.68 19.76 -17.78
CA CYS A 397 14.13 18.59 -17.07
C CYS A 397 15.14 17.45 -16.96
N VAL A 398 16.43 17.78 -17.07
CA VAL A 398 17.52 16.80 -17.07
C VAL A 398 18.57 17.14 -16.02
N ALA A 399 19.29 16.11 -15.58
CA ALA A 399 20.33 16.23 -14.57
C ALA A 399 21.61 16.85 -15.14
N VAL A 400 22.33 17.60 -14.30
CA VAL A 400 23.77 17.81 -14.48
C VAL A 400 24.45 16.63 -13.80
N GLU A 401 24.92 15.64 -14.58
CA GLU A 401 25.45 14.39 -14.02
C GLU A 401 26.92 14.53 -13.59
N PHE A 402 27.26 13.87 -12.48
CA PHE A 402 28.61 13.55 -12.02
C PHE A 402 28.73 12.02 -12.06
N ALA A 403 29.97 11.51 -12.21
CA ALA A 403 30.33 10.12 -12.56
C ALA A 403 29.30 9.00 -12.24
N SER A 404 29.11 8.09 -13.22
CA SER A 404 28.10 7.03 -13.25
C SER A 404 28.18 5.97 -12.14
N ASP A 405 29.13 6.10 -11.21
CA ASP A 405 29.39 5.19 -10.10
C ASP A 405 28.90 5.71 -8.73
N HIS A 406 28.25 6.89 -8.67
CA HIS A 406 27.72 7.46 -7.43
C HIS A 406 26.27 7.04 -7.16
N GLU A 407 25.99 6.51 -5.95
CA GLU A 407 24.67 5.99 -5.50
C GLU A 407 23.53 7.02 -5.57
N ASP A 408 23.86 8.31 -5.64
CA ASP A 408 22.91 9.43 -5.64
C ASP A 408 22.52 9.96 -7.03
N SER A 409 22.97 9.34 -8.12
CA SER A 409 22.70 9.80 -9.50
C SER A 409 21.21 10.05 -9.78
N GLN A 410 20.30 9.27 -9.17
CA GLN A 410 18.86 9.46 -9.31
C GLN A 410 18.33 10.74 -8.64
N LYS A 411 18.99 11.25 -7.58
CA LYS A 411 18.58 12.47 -6.86
C LYS A 411 18.85 13.74 -7.69
N MET A 412 19.72 13.65 -8.70
CA MET A 412 20.13 14.76 -9.56
C MET A 412 19.13 15.07 -10.68
N TRP A 413 18.21 14.15 -11.01
CA TRP A 413 17.20 14.39 -12.02
C TRP A 413 16.20 15.42 -11.53
N ILE A 414 15.95 16.45 -12.34
CA ILE A 414 14.90 17.44 -12.07
C ILE A 414 13.58 16.68 -11.91
N LYS A 415 12.97 16.83 -10.74
CA LYS A 415 11.76 16.09 -10.38
C LYS A 415 10.61 16.42 -11.33
N ASP A 416 9.79 15.43 -11.63
CA ASP A 416 8.54 15.62 -12.37
C ASP A 416 7.67 16.66 -11.66
N GLY A 417 7.13 17.62 -12.41
CA GLY A 417 6.36 18.75 -11.89
C GLY A 417 7.11 20.06 -11.76
N THR A 418 8.44 20.02 -11.75
CA THR A 418 9.26 21.24 -11.74
C THR A 418 8.97 22.07 -12.98
N SER A 419 8.82 23.39 -12.81
CA SER A 419 8.60 24.33 -13.90
C SER A 419 9.80 24.37 -14.83
N CYS A 420 9.58 24.21 -16.14
CA CYS A 420 10.64 24.19 -17.16
C CYS A 420 10.49 25.29 -18.23
N GLY A 421 9.40 26.06 -18.15
CA GLY A 421 9.13 27.20 -19.01
C GLY A 421 7.68 27.70 -18.84
N PRO A 422 7.31 28.76 -19.57
CA PRO A 422 5.96 29.31 -19.51
C PRO A 422 4.92 28.24 -19.85
N ASN A 423 3.99 27.98 -18.92
CA ASN A 423 2.97 26.93 -19.03
C ASN A 423 3.53 25.53 -19.34
N LYS A 424 4.73 25.21 -18.85
CA LYS A 424 5.37 23.89 -19.03
C LYS A 424 6.00 23.38 -17.74
N VAL A 425 5.91 22.07 -17.54
CA VAL A 425 6.48 21.36 -16.39
C VAL A 425 7.20 20.10 -16.85
N CYS A 426 8.11 19.61 -16.02
CA CYS A 426 8.81 18.36 -16.25
C CYS A 426 7.90 17.15 -16.07
N LYS A 427 7.95 16.21 -17.00
CA LYS A 427 7.29 14.91 -16.90
C LYS A 427 8.07 13.88 -17.68
N ASN A 428 8.46 12.78 -17.02
CA ASN A 428 9.30 11.74 -17.64
C ASN A 428 10.51 12.34 -18.37
N GLN A 429 11.26 13.24 -17.71
CA GLN A 429 12.47 13.91 -18.23
C GLN A 429 12.25 14.81 -19.46
N ARG A 430 10.98 15.14 -19.78
CA ARG A 430 10.63 16.04 -20.88
C ARG A 430 9.88 17.26 -20.35
N CYS A 431 10.15 18.42 -20.96
CA CYS A 431 9.41 19.63 -20.67
C CYS A 431 8.12 19.66 -21.51
N VAL A 432 7.00 19.35 -20.86
CA VAL A 432 5.70 19.22 -21.53
C VAL A 432 4.75 20.34 -21.08
N SER A 433 3.69 20.59 -21.86
CA SER A 433 2.62 21.54 -21.49
C SER A 433 2.04 21.21 -20.11
N SER A 434 1.88 22.20 -19.23
CA SER A 434 1.26 22.02 -17.90
C SER A 434 -0.24 21.70 -17.96
N SER A 435 -0.86 21.80 -19.14
CA SER A 435 -2.30 21.54 -19.35
C SER A 435 -2.76 20.15 -18.89
N TYR A 436 -1.88 19.13 -18.86
CA TYR A 436 -2.25 17.79 -18.37
C TYR A 436 -2.52 17.76 -16.86
N LEU A 437 -2.07 18.75 -16.10
CA LEU A 437 -2.31 18.84 -14.66
C LEU A 437 -3.80 19.12 -14.34
N GLY A 438 -4.59 19.55 -15.34
CA GLY A 438 -6.03 19.77 -15.17
C GLY A 438 -6.35 20.90 -14.20
N TYR A 439 -5.46 21.88 -14.08
CA TYR A 439 -5.66 23.06 -13.24
C TYR A 439 -6.72 23.97 -13.86
N ASP A 440 -7.82 24.15 -13.11
CA ASP A 440 -9.01 24.90 -13.54
C ASP A 440 -9.45 25.94 -12.50
N CYS A 441 -8.59 26.23 -11.51
CA CYS A 441 -8.88 27.21 -10.47
C CYS A 441 -8.39 28.60 -10.90
N THR A 442 -9.28 29.40 -11.48
CA THR A 442 -9.00 30.83 -11.70
C THR A 442 -9.13 31.60 -10.39
N THR A 443 -8.45 32.75 -10.28
CA THR A 443 -8.58 33.62 -9.09
C THR A 443 -10.02 34.08 -8.86
N ASP A 444 -10.79 34.29 -9.93
CA ASP A 444 -12.21 34.62 -9.88
C ASP A 444 -13.07 33.54 -9.20
N LYS A 445 -12.70 32.26 -9.34
CA LYS A 445 -13.48 31.12 -8.84
C LYS A 445 -13.70 31.18 -7.33
N CYS A 446 -12.70 31.69 -6.60
CA CYS A 446 -12.75 31.87 -5.15
C CYS A 446 -12.75 33.37 -4.78
N ASN A 447 -13.35 34.21 -5.62
CA ASN A 447 -13.50 35.66 -5.41
C ASN A 447 -12.20 36.40 -5.06
N HIS A 448 -11.04 35.93 -5.54
CA HIS A 448 -9.69 36.44 -5.22
C HIS A 448 -9.32 36.37 -3.73
N ARG A 449 -9.98 35.49 -2.97
CA ARG A 449 -9.89 35.39 -1.50
C ARG A 449 -9.71 33.96 -1.01
N GLY A 450 -9.18 33.10 -1.88
CA GLY A 450 -8.95 31.71 -1.58
C GLY A 450 -8.26 30.98 -2.73
N VAL A 451 -7.98 29.71 -2.49
CA VAL A 451 -7.36 28.78 -3.44
C VAL A 451 -8.21 27.53 -3.53
N CYS A 452 -8.18 26.81 -4.65
CA CYS A 452 -8.88 25.53 -4.73
C CYS A 452 -8.07 24.42 -4.07
N ASN A 453 -8.74 23.55 -3.32
CA ASN A 453 -8.15 22.31 -2.83
C ASN A 453 -8.18 21.20 -3.91
N ASN A 454 -7.61 20.04 -3.60
CA ASN A 454 -7.59 18.84 -4.43
C ASN A 454 -8.99 18.28 -4.80
N LYS A 455 -10.04 18.63 -4.06
CA LYS A 455 -11.45 18.34 -4.40
C LYS A 455 -12.10 19.43 -5.27
N LYS A 456 -11.33 20.44 -5.69
CA LYS A 456 -11.76 21.60 -6.50
C LYS A 456 -12.73 22.56 -5.80
N HIS A 457 -12.85 22.48 -4.47
CA HIS A 457 -13.60 23.43 -3.64
C HIS A 457 -12.69 24.57 -3.19
N CYS A 458 -13.26 25.76 -2.93
CA CYS A 458 -12.49 26.89 -2.44
C CYS A 458 -12.13 26.71 -0.96
N HIS A 459 -10.84 26.79 -0.68
CA HIS A 459 -10.28 27.02 0.64
C HIS A 459 -10.05 28.53 0.80
N CYS A 460 -10.90 29.17 1.60
CA CYS A 460 -10.92 30.60 1.75
C CYS A 460 -9.89 31.08 2.78
N SER A 461 -9.32 32.26 2.54
CA SER A 461 -8.48 32.95 3.50
C SER A 461 -9.25 33.33 4.76
N ALA A 462 -8.52 33.65 5.83
CA ALA A 462 -9.12 34.15 7.06
C ALA A 462 -10.09 35.30 6.78
N SER A 463 -11.17 35.33 7.55
CA SER A 463 -12.31 36.24 7.40
C SER A 463 -13.25 36.01 6.21
N TYR A 464 -13.06 34.98 5.37
CA TYR A 464 -13.97 34.68 4.26
C TYR A 464 -14.52 33.25 4.32
N LEU A 465 -15.84 33.11 4.20
CA LEU A 465 -16.52 31.83 4.29
C LEU A 465 -16.58 31.11 2.93
N PRO A 466 -16.35 29.79 2.89
CA PRO A 466 -16.63 28.97 1.70
C PRO A 466 -18.17 28.86 1.49
N PRO A 467 -18.66 28.42 0.32
CA PRO A 467 -17.97 27.68 -0.75
C PRO A 467 -17.23 28.53 -1.79
N ASP A 468 -17.42 29.85 -1.83
CA ASP A 468 -16.88 30.71 -2.89
C ASP A 468 -16.04 31.90 -2.37
N CYS A 469 -15.92 32.09 -1.06
CA CYS A 469 -15.17 33.18 -0.44
C CYS A 469 -15.75 34.58 -0.69
N SER A 470 -17.06 34.67 -0.99
CA SER A 470 -17.76 35.95 -1.19
C SER A 470 -18.22 36.61 0.12
N VAL A 471 -18.51 35.81 1.16
CA VAL A 471 -19.09 36.27 2.43
C VAL A 471 -17.98 36.48 3.46
N GLN A 472 -17.98 37.64 4.11
CA GLN A 472 -17.04 37.97 5.18
C GLN A 472 -17.57 37.56 6.56
N SER A 473 -16.69 37.04 7.40
CA SER A 473 -16.96 36.74 8.81
C SER A 473 -15.70 36.95 9.64
N ASP A 474 -15.68 38.00 10.47
CA ASP A 474 -14.46 38.43 11.17
C ASP A 474 -13.88 37.40 12.15
N THR A 475 -14.66 36.40 12.55
CA THR A 475 -14.25 35.31 13.45
C THR A 475 -13.73 34.07 12.72
N TRP A 476 -13.85 34.01 11.39
CA TRP A 476 -13.50 32.81 10.62
C TRP A 476 -11.98 32.64 10.44
N PRO A 477 -11.38 31.52 10.89
CA PRO A 477 -9.93 31.31 10.79
C PRO A 477 -9.43 31.02 9.36
N GLY A 478 -10.32 30.77 8.40
CA GLY A 478 -9.98 30.27 7.06
C GLY A 478 -10.33 28.78 6.92
N GLY A 479 -10.54 28.30 5.70
CA GLY A 479 -10.95 26.91 5.47
C GLY A 479 -11.81 26.69 4.23
N SER A 480 -12.02 25.41 3.92
CA SER A 480 -12.95 24.92 2.90
C SER A 480 -14.20 24.33 3.56
N ILE A 481 -15.24 24.06 2.76
CA ILE A 481 -16.34 23.16 3.17
C ILE A 481 -15.85 21.76 3.58
N ASP A 482 -14.64 21.35 3.16
CA ASP A 482 -14.04 20.06 3.48
C ASP A 482 -13.11 20.09 4.71
N SER A 483 -12.77 21.28 5.22
CA SER A 483 -11.73 21.46 6.25
C SER A 483 -12.19 21.10 7.67
N GLY A 484 -13.45 20.71 7.84
CA GLY A 484 -14.04 20.30 9.12
C GLY A 484 -14.53 21.46 10.01
N ASN A 485 -13.99 22.67 9.86
CA ASN A 485 -14.45 23.84 10.59
C ASN A 485 -15.70 24.51 9.99
N PHE A 486 -16.20 24.09 8.82
CA PHE A 486 -17.28 24.81 8.14
C PHE A 486 -18.57 24.85 8.98
N PRO A 487 -19.17 26.04 9.23
CA PRO A 487 -20.35 26.15 10.10
C PRO A 487 -21.53 25.37 9.51
N LEU A 488 -22.15 24.50 10.30
CA LEU A 488 -23.47 23.97 9.99
C LEU A 488 -24.44 25.15 10.11
N VAL A 489 -24.87 25.73 8.99
CA VAL A 489 -25.89 26.79 8.99
C VAL A 489 -27.09 26.29 9.79
N ALA A 490 -27.42 26.96 10.89
CA ALA A 490 -28.67 26.74 11.61
C ALA A 490 -29.83 27.10 10.67
N VAL A 491 -30.38 26.09 10.00
CA VAL A 491 -31.58 26.25 9.16
C VAL A 491 -32.72 26.66 10.10
N PRO A 492 -33.35 27.84 9.92
CA PRO A 492 -34.54 28.19 10.67
C PRO A 492 -35.62 27.16 10.39
N ALA A 493 -36.22 26.60 11.44
CA ALA A 493 -37.29 25.60 11.37
C ALA A 493 -38.57 26.20 10.77
N SER A 494 -38.63 26.43 9.46
CA SER A 494 -39.86 26.77 8.73
C SER A 494 -39.70 26.74 7.21
N LEU A 495 -39.20 25.63 6.64
CA LEU A 495 -39.45 25.31 5.23
C LEU A 495 -39.73 23.80 5.09
N PRO A 496 -40.72 23.40 4.26
CA PRO A 496 -41.14 22.01 4.19
C PRO A 496 -40.04 21.14 3.57
N GLU A 497 -39.66 20.14 4.34
CA GLU A 497 -38.82 18.97 4.06
C GLU A 497 -38.51 18.72 2.57
N ARG A 498 -37.43 19.31 2.05
CA ARG A 498 -36.70 18.71 0.93
C ARG A 498 -35.86 17.59 1.53
N ARG A 499 -36.34 16.36 1.38
CA ARG A 499 -35.59 15.13 1.67
C ARG A 499 -34.22 15.21 1.01
N TYR A 500 -33.21 15.53 1.82
CA TYR A 500 -31.83 15.24 1.52
C TYR A 500 -31.73 13.72 1.46
N MET A 501 -31.52 13.17 0.26
CA MET A 501 -31.23 11.75 0.11
C MET A 501 -29.84 11.53 0.71
N GLU A 502 -29.83 11.07 1.96
CA GLU A 502 -28.72 10.39 2.57
C GLU A 502 -28.33 9.24 1.62
N ASN A 503 -27.18 9.35 0.96
CA ASN A 503 -26.59 8.23 0.25
C ASN A 503 -26.03 7.25 1.30
N VAL A 504 -26.95 6.62 2.03
CA VAL A 504 -26.73 5.32 2.64
C VAL A 504 -26.36 4.41 1.48
N TYR A 505 -25.11 3.98 1.45
CA TYR A 505 -24.65 2.91 0.59
C TYR A 505 -25.35 1.62 1.06
N HIS A 506 -26.61 1.45 0.67
CA HIS A 506 -27.24 0.15 0.69
C HIS A 506 -26.44 -0.71 -0.28
N SER A 507 -25.83 -1.79 0.24
CA SER A 507 -25.43 -2.91 -0.59
C SER A 507 -26.62 -3.25 -1.49
N LYS A 508 -26.44 -3.08 -2.80
CA LYS A 508 -27.50 -3.38 -3.77
C LYS A 508 -28.04 -4.77 -3.43
N PRO A 509 -29.36 -4.98 -3.34
CA PRO A 509 -29.88 -6.32 -3.16
C PRO A 509 -29.33 -7.18 -4.29
N MET A 510 -28.64 -8.25 -3.89
CA MET A 510 -28.08 -9.25 -4.77
C MET A 510 -29.15 -9.63 -5.80
N ARG A 511 -28.87 -9.37 -7.08
CA ARG A 511 -29.76 -9.66 -8.23
C ARG A 511 -29.87 -11.17 -8.47
N TRP A 512 -30.31 -11.92 -7.46
CA TRP A 512 -30.82 -13.27 -7.59
C TRP A 512 -32.31 -13.11 -7.94
N PRO A 513 -32.65 -13.00 -9.25
CA PRO A 513 -32.80 -14.22 -10.05
C PRO A 513 -32.42 -14.08 -11.55
N PHE A 514 -31.67 -13.06 -11.98
CA PHE A 514 -31.45 -12.83 -13.43
C PHE A 514 -30.66 -13.94 -14.13
N PHE A 515 -29.75 -14.61 -13.43
CA PHE A 515 -28.99 -15.75 -13.99
C PHE A 515 -29.84 -16.99 -14.27
N LEU A 516 -31.02 -17.12 -13.64
CA LEU A 516 -31.95 -18.22 -13.94
C LEU A 516 -32.81 -17.93 -15.18
N PHE A 517 -33.01 -16.65 -15.52
CA PHE A 517 -33.79 -16.27 -16.70
C PHE A 517 -33.00 -16.36 -18.02
N ILE A 518 -31.68 -16.19 -17.97
CA ILE A 518 -30.81 -16.30 -19.16
C ILE A 518 -30.90 -17.68 -19.83
N PRO A 519 -30.77 -18.83 -19.13
CA PRO A 519 -30.91 -20.13 -19.76
C PRO A 519 -32.33 -20.38 -20.28
N PHE A 520 -33.36 -19.92 -19.57
CA PHE A 520 -34.76 -20.01 -20.04
C PHE A 520 -35.01 -19.20 -21.31
N PHE A 521 -34.44 -17.99 -21.40
CA PHE A 521 -34.55 -17.14 -22.58
C PHE A 521 -33.83 -17.76 -23.79
N ILE A 522 -32.65 -18.35 -23.58
CA ILE A 522 -31.92 -19.07 -24.64
C ILE A 522 -32.74 -20.27 -25.14
N ILE A 523 -33.33 -21.07 -24.24
CA ILE A 523 -34.19 -22.20 -24.62
C ILE A 523 -35.41 -21.71 -25.41
N PHE A 524 -36.05 -20.63 -24.97
CA PHE A 524 -37.21 -20.04 -25.66
C PHE A 524 -36.85 -19.56 -27.08
N CYS A 525 -35.72 -18.88 -27.25
CA CYS A 525 -35.24 -18.45 -28.57
C CYS A 525 -34.95 -19.65 -29.50
N VAL A 526 -34.37 -20.73 -28.98
CA VAL A 526 -34.12 -21.95 -29.75
C VAL A 526 -35.43 -22.61 -30.18
N LEU A 527 -36.44 -22.68 -29.31
CA LEU A 527 -37.76 -23.21 -29.65
C LEU A 527 -38.47 -22.39 -30.74
N ILE A 528 -38.38 -21.06 -30.68
CA ILE A 528 -38.91 -20.18 -31.74
C ILE A 528 -38.18 -20.45 -33.06
N ALA A 529 -36.85 -20.55 -33.05
CA ALA A 529 -36.07 -20.83 -34.26
C ALA A 529 -36.45 -22.20 -34.87
N ILE A 530 -36.67 -23.23 -34.05
CA ILE A 530 -37.17 -24.53 -34.50
C ILE A 530 -38.57 -24.41 -35.11
N MET A 531 -39.49 -23.69 -34.45
CA MET A 531 -40.84 -23.47 -34.96
C MET A 531 -40.87 -22.70 -36.28
N VAL A 532 -40.03 -21.67 -36.42
CA VAL A 532 -39.87 -20.94 -37.68
C VAL A 532 -39.29 -21.85 -38.75
N LYS A 533 -38.28 -22.66 -38.43
CA LYS A 533 -37.70 -23.64 -39.37
C LYS A 533 -38.74 -24.67 -39.82
N VAL A 534 -39.54 -25.20 -38.90
CA VAL A 534 -40.64 -26.14 -39.21
C VAL A 534 -41.72 -25.46 -40.05
N TYR A 535 -42.08 -24.22 -39.73
CA TYR A 535 -43.04 -23.44 -40.51
C TYR A 535 -42.56 -23.22 -41.95
N PHE A 536 -41.30 -22.83 -42.15
CA PHE A 536 -40.73 -22.67 -43.48
C PHE A 536 -40.59 -23.99 -44.23
N GLN A 537 -40.22 -25.08 -43.55
CA GLN A 537 -40.24 -26.41 -44.17
C GLN A 537 -41.64 -26.80 -44.60
N ARG A 538 -42.66 -26.64 -43.75
CA ARG A 538 -44.05 -26.95 -44.06
C ARG A 538 -44.62 -26.08 -45.19
N LYS A 539 -44.17 -24.82 -45.29
CA LYS A 539 -44.47 -23.94 -46.42
C LYS A 539 -43.81 -24.43 -47.71
N LYS A 540 -42.56 -24.92 -47.65
CA LYS A 540 -41.86 -25.50 -48.80
C LYS A 540 -42.59 -26.73 -49.34
N TRP A 541 -43.00 -27.66 -48.46
CA TRP A 541 -43.83 -28.82 -48.86
C TRP A 541 -45.15 -28.40 -49.53
N ARG A 542 -45.84 -27.37 -49.03
CA ARG A 542 -47.07 -26.84 -49.67
C ARG A 542 -46.85 -26.14 -51.00
N THR A 543 -45.61 -25.78 -51.35
CA THR A 543 -45.31 -25.11 -52.63
C THR A 543 -44.90 -26.14 -53.70
N GLU A 544 -44.38 -27.30 -53.29
CA GLU A 544 -44.01 -28.39 -54.20
C GLU A 544 -45.25 -29.19 -54.68
N ASP A 545 -46.33 -29.27 -53.88
CA ASP A 545 -47.61 -29.89 -54.30
C ASP A 545 -48.42 -29.07 -55.33
N TYR A 546 -48.03 -27.81 -55.61
CA TYR A 546 -48.78 -26.93 -56.53
C TYR A 546 -48.08 -26.71 -57.88
N SER A 547 -46.92 -27.34 -58.12
CA SER A 547 -46.09 -27.15 -59.33
C SER A 547 -46.03 -28.39 -60.23
N SER A 548 -46.84 -29.41 -59.97
CA SER A 548 -46.90 -30.64 -60.76
C SER A 548 -48.27 -30.84 -61.40
N ASP A 549 -48.71 -29.91 -62.25
CA ASP A 549 -49.76 -30.14 -63.25
C ASP A 549 -49.81 -28.96 -64.23
N GLU A 550 -49.00 -29.02 -65.29
CA GLU A 550 -49.34 -28.53 -66.64
C GLU A 550 -48.27 -28.99 -67.67
N GLN A 551 -48.66 -30.08 -68.36
CA GLN A 551 -48.35 -30.65 -69.69
C GLN A 551 -47.78 -29.74 -70.83
N PRO A 552 -47.51 -30.26 -72.06
CA PRO A 552 -46.92 -31.54 -72.49
C PRO A 552 -45.91 -31.41 -73.67
N GLU A 553 -45.37 -32.56 -74.05
CA GLU A 553 -44.69 -33.01 -75.29
C GLU A 553 -44.97 -32.24 -76.61
N SER A 554 -43.92 -32.08 -77.43
CA SER A 554 -43.95 -32.62 -78.80
C SER A 554 -42.54 -32.79 -79.38
N GLU A 555 -42.35 -33.99 -79.93
CA GLU A 555 -41.17 -34.52 -80.62
C GLU A 555 -40.96 -33.93 -82.03
N SER A 556 -39.75 -34.17 -82.53
CA SER A 556 -39.32 -34.49 -83.91
C SER A 556 -38.20 -33.55 -84.40
N GLU A 557 -36.93 -33.92 -84.24
CA GLU A 557 -36.12 -34.81 -85.09
C GLU A 557 -35.64 -34.19 -86.42
N PRO A 558 -34.49 -34.66 -86.97
CA PRO A 558 -33.49 -33.76 -87.55
C PRO A 558 -33.29 -33.88 -89.08
N LYS A 559 -32.44 -32.96 -89.58
CA LYS A 559 -31.60 -32.98 -90.80
C LYS A 559 -32.12 -32.21 -92.03
N GLY A 560 -31.36 -31.15 -92.34
CA GLY A 560 -31.25 -30.43 -93.61
C GLY A 560 -30.05 -29.52 -93.53
#